data_AF-A0A935NXM7-F1
#
_entry.id   AF-A0A935NXM7-F1
#
_cell.length_a   1.000
_cell.length_b   1.000
_cell.length_c   1.000
_cell.angle_alpha   90.00
_cell.angle_beta   90.00
_cell.angle_gamma   90.00
#
_symmetry.space_group_name_H-M   'P 1'
#
loop_
_entity.id
_entity.type
_entity.pdbx_description
1 polymer ?
#
loop_
_entity_poly.entity_id
_entity_poly.type
_entity_poly.pdbx_seq_one_letter_code
_entity_poly.pdbx_strand_id
1 'polypeptide(L)'
;MQGHWRRVYNYVFRVVLDRSRADRYSEDVFVRVSEVLRPPVADSPKAEEVLVLRVATSLLEERLPRQPELNFDILDETLRSDATRTDVVRSLSDPQRDLLLWELKQGCMTAVINCLPPGEREAFVLATILKLSEDDAAAALDINPAAYRVRLSRARKKIGDYLAPRCEHVNPQNPCRCPARVGIAISKGFIPPAGEISLRKNVPAYGRYGVGPGGEDIALRDVNGVYGNLPDPDPPEELLARLLARFSGEKS
;
A
#
# COMPACT_ATOMS: atom_id res chain seq x y z
N MET A 1 7.36 -2.71 20.84
CA MET A 1 6.56 -3.57 19.94
C MET A 1 5.15 -3.01 19.66
N GLN A 2 4.38 -2.62 20.68
CA GLN A 2 2.97 -2.15 20.54
C GLN A 2 2.75 -0.89 19.68
N GLY A 3 3.79 -0.12 19.35
CA GLY A 3 3.65 1.12 18.56
C GLY A 3 3.73 0.96 17.04
N HIS A 4 4.33 -0.13 16.54
CA HIS A 4 4.69 -0.24 15.11
C HIS A 4 3.66 -1.01 14.26
N TRP A 5 2.66 -1.64 14.87
CA TRP A 5 1.75 -2.57 14.17
C TRP A 5 0.98 -1.96 13.00
N ARG A 6 0.50 -0.71 13.12
CA ARG A 6 -0.17 -0.03 12.00
C ARG A 6 0.76 0.16 10.80
N ARG A 7 2.02 0.45 11.10
CA ARG A 7 3.05 0.72 10.10
C ARG A 7 3.52 -0.55 9.41
N VAL A 8 3.64 -1.65 10.18
CA VAL A 8 3.84 -3.00 9.63
C VAL A 8 2.65 -3.39 8.76
N TYR A 9 1.42 -3.21 9.22
CA TYR A 9 0.24 -3.53 8.41
C TYR A 9 0.20 -2.73 7.11
N ASN A 10 0.49 -1.43 7.16
CA ASN A 10 0.61 -0.60 5.96
C ASN A 10 1.66 -1.18 5.00
N TYR A 11 2.89 -1.44 5.49
CA TYR A 11 3.93 -2.06 4.68
C TYR A 11 3.48 -3.38 4.03
N VAL A 12 2.97 -4.33 4.83
CA VAL A 12 2.51 -5.64 4.36
C VAL A 12 1.40 -5.47 3.32
N PHE A 13 0.39 -4.65 3.59
CA PHE A 13 -0.71 -4.39 2.67
C PHE A 13 -0.23 -3.88 1.31
N ARG A 14 0.73 -2.94 1.31
CA ARG A 14 1.32 -2.40 0.08
C ARG A 14 2.07 -3.45 -0.72
N VAL A 15 2.71 -4.39 -0.03
CA VAL A 15 3.52 -5.44 -0.67
C VAL A 15 2.68 -6.59 -1.19
N VAL A 16 1.48 -6.86 -0.65
CA VAL A 16 0.69 -8.06 -1.01
C VAL A 16 -0.62 -7.81 -1.76
N LEU A 17 -1.12 -6.56 -1.82
CA LEU A 17 -2.35 -6.16 -2.54
C LEU A 17 -3.64 -6.91 -2.15
N ASP A 18 -3.64 -7.64 -1.03
CA ASP A 18 -4.79 -8.44 -0.59
C ASP A 18 -4.99 -8.28 0.91
N ARG A 19 -6.20 -7.89 1.33
CA ARG A 19 -6.52 -7.59 2.74
C ARG A 19 -6.35 -8.81 3.63
N SER A 20 -6.77 -9.99 3.16
CA SER A 20 -6.70 -11.23 3.93
C SER A 20 -5.25 -11.71 4.11
N ARG A 21 -4.40 -11.60 3.08
CA ARG A 21 -2.95 -11.84 3.17
C ARG A 21 -2.30 -10.80 4.07
N ALA A 22 -2.69 -9.54 3.97
CA ALA A 22 -2.13 -8.47 4.79
C ALA A 22 -2.41 -8.68 6.28
N ASP A 23 -3.64 -9.06 6.62
CA ASP A 23 -4.03 -9.42 7.98
C ASP A 23 -3.20 -10.59 8.52
N ARG A 24 -3.24 -11.72 7.82
CA ARG A 24 -2.52 -12.95 8.21
C ARG A 24 -1.02 -12.73 8.32
N TYR A 25 -0.39 -12.09 7.34
CA TYR A 25 1.05 -11.88 7.36
C TYR A 25 1.47 -10.84 8.39
N SER A 26 0.61 -9.85 8.70
CA SER A 26 0.89 -8.95 9.82
C SER A 26 0.92 -9.71 11.15
N GLU A 27 0.01 -10.66 11.38
CA GLU A 27 0.06 -11.55 12.55
C GLU A 27 1.34 -12.41 12.54
N ASP A 28 1.64 -13.09 11.43
CA ASP A 28 2.82 -13.95 11.31
C ASP A 28 4.13 -13.16 11.58
N VAL A 29 4.21 -11.91 11.13
CA VAL A 29 5.35 -11.01 11.41
C VAL A 29 5.50 -10.78 12.91
N PHE A 30 4.42 -10.46 13.62
CA PHE A 30 4.49 -10.18 15.05
C PHE A 30 4.76 -11.42 15.91
N VAL A 31 4.29 -12.59 15.46
CA VAL A 31 4.71 -13.88 16.04
C VAL A 31 6.21 -14.07 15.86
N ARG A 32 6.72 -13.90 14.64
CA ARG A 32 8.16 -14.07 14.40
C ARG A 32 9.00 -13.04 15.16
N VAL A 33 8.52 -11.81 15.30
CA VAL A 33 9.16 -10.78 16.12
C VAL A 33 9.30 -11.24 17.57
N SER A 34 8.29 -11.88 18.17
CA SER A 34 8.38 -12.38 19.57
C SER A 34 9.38 -13.53 19.71
N GLU A 35 9.53 -14.36 18.68
CA GLU A 35 10.47 -15.47 18.66
C GLU A 35 11.93 -15.02 18.52
N VAL A 36 12.18 -14.03 17.64
CA VAL A 36 13.54 -13.66 17.22
C VAL A 36 14.10 -12.42 17.94
N LEU A 37 13.25 -11.46 18.33
CA LEU A 37 13.70 -10.24 18.99
C LEU A 37 13.51 -10.35 20.50
N ARG A 38 14.62 -10.28 21.26
CA ARG A 38 14.60 -10.30 22.73
C ARG A 38 14.73 -8.87 23.28
N PRO A 39 13.98 -8.50 24.34
CA PRO A 39 14.17 -7.22 25.00
C PRO A 39 15.57 -7.09 25.67
N PRO A 40 16.20 -5.89 25.64
CA PRO A 40 15.78 -4.72 24.89
C PRO A 40 16.02 -4.93 23.38
N VAL A 41 14.98 -4.65 22.56
CA VAL A 41 15.02 -4.94 21.11
C VAL A 41 16.03 -4.04 20.39
N ALA A 42 16.11 -2.77 20.78
CA ALA A 42 17.07 -1.82 20.25
C ALA A 42 17.23 -0.62 21.21
N ASP A 43 18.28 0.16 20.98
CA ASP A 43 18.60 1.35 21.78
C ASP A 43 17.77 2.59 21.41
N SER A 44 16.96 2.52 20.35
CA SER A 44 16.05 3.62 19.94
C SER A 44 14.78 3.11 19.26
N PRO A 45 13.67 3.88 19.28
CA PRO A 45 12.43 3.50 18.59
C PRO A 45 12.60 3.32 17.09
N LYS A 46 13.52 4.08 16.48
CA LYS A 46 13.82 3.99 15.04
C LYS A 46 14.57 2.69 14.72
N ALA A 47 15.56 2.33 15.54
CA ALA A 47 16.27 1.07 15.38
C ALA A 47 15.33 -0.13 15.62
N GLU A 48 14.42 -0.04 16.59
CA GLU A 48 13.38 -1.05 16.80
C GLU A 48 12.48 -1.20 15.56
N GLU A 49 12.03 -0.09 14.97
CA GLU A 49 11.22 -0.10 13.74
C GLU A 49 11.95 -0.83 12.60
N VAL A 50 13.23 -0.53 12.38
CA VAL A 50 14.04 -1.17 11.33
C VAL A 50 14.17 -2.67 11.55
N LEU A 51 14.37 -3.11 12.79
CA LEU A 51 14.44 -4.54 13.12
C LEU A 51 13.10 -5.26 12.90
N VAL A 52 11.99 -4.64 13.29
CA VAL A 52 10.65 -5.17 13.05
C VAL A 52 10.35 -5.27 11.55
N LEU A 53 10.71 -4.24 10.78
CA LEU A 53 10.57 -4.26 9.32
C LEU A 53 11.49 -5.28 8.66
N ARG A 54 12.68 -5.56 9.22
CA ARG A 54 13.56 -6.64 8.75
C ARG A 54 12.92 -8.02 8.92
N VAL A 55 12.23 -8.24 10.02
CA VAL A 55 11.45 -9.48 10.19
C VAL A 55 10.32 -9.55 9.16
N ALA A 56 9.66 -8.42 8.89
CA ALA A 56 8.59 -8.35 7.89
C ALA A 56 9.07 -8.64 6.46
N THR A 57 10.15 -8.00 6.01
CA THR A 57 10.73 -8.18 4.67
C THR A 57 11.17 -9.64 4.47
N SER A 58 11.91 -10.20 5.43
CA SER A 58 12.35 -11.59 5.39
C SER A 58 11.17 -12.57 5.32
N LEU A 59 10.13 -12.36 6.13
CA LEU A 59 8.94 -13.20 6.09
C LEU A 59 8.20 -13.10 4.75
N LEU A 60 8.07 -11.90 4.19
CA LEU A 60 7.41 -11.73 2.89
C LEU A 60 8.25 -12.33 1.75
N GLU A 61 9.57 -12.23 1.78
CA GLU A 61 10.45 -12.90 0.82
C GLU A 61 10.26 -14.43 0.83
N GLU A 62 10.05 -15.03 2.01
CA GLU A 62 9.74 -16.46 2.15
C GLU A 62 8.34 -16.84 1.63
N ARG A 63 7.33 -15.99 1.85
CA ARG A 63 5.91 -16.31 1.62
C ARG A 63 5.40 -15.87 0.25
N LEU A 64 6.11 -14.99 -0.45
CA LEU A 64 5.69 -14.45 -1.74
C LEU A 64 6.39 -15.15 -2.90
N PRO A 65 5.72 -15.25 -4.06
CA PRO A 65 6.35 -15.80 -5.25
C PRO A 65 7.49 -14.91 -5.73
N ARG A 66 8.53 -15.54 -6.30
CA ARG A 66 9.69 -14.83 -6.85
C ARG A 66 9.37 -13.94 -8.05
N GLN A 67 8.27 -14.23 -8.74
CA GLN A 67 7.76 -13.44 -9.86
C GLN A 67 6.47 -12.72 -9.44
N PRO A 68 6.22 -11.50 -9.94
CA PRO A 68 4.98 -10.79 -9.70
C PRO A 68 3.75 -11.59 -10.19
N GLU A 69 2.74 -11.70 -9.33
CA GLU A 69 1.44 -12.30 -9.67
C GLU A 69 0.61 -11.39 -10.59
N LEU A 70 0.94 -10.10 -10.62
CA LEU A 70 0.33 -9.08 -11.46
C LEU A 70 1.40 -8.45 -12.36
N ASN A 71 1.02 -8.02 -13.56
CA ASN A 71 1.86 -7.20 -14.42
C ASN A 71 1.05 -6.01 -14.99
N PHE A 72 1.73 -5.10 -15.68
CA PHE A 72 1.10 -3.88 -16.20
C PHE A 72 0.02 -4.17 -17.26
N ASP A 73 0.18 -5.22 -18.07
CA ASP A 73 -0.78 -5.58 -19.11
C ASP A 73 -2.08 -6.11 -18.51
N ILE A 74 -2.00 -6.99 -17.50
CA ILE A 74 -3.16 -7.50 -16.74
C ILE A 74 -3.89 -6.34 -16.05
N LEU A 75 -3.14 -5.38 -15.49
CA LEU A 75 -3.75 -4.20 -14.85
C LEU A 75 -4.44 -3.28 -15.87
N ASP A 76 -3.85 -3.08 -17.05
CA ASP A 76 -4.48 -2.35 -18.17
C ASP A 76 -5.75 -3.08 -18.66
N GLU A 77 -5.70 -4.40 -18.80
CA GLU A 77 -6.86 -5.22 -19.16
C GLU A 77 -7.98 -5.10 -18.13
N THR A 78 -7.64 -5.10 -16.84
CA THR A 78 -8.62 -5.03 -15.75
C THR A 78 -9.32 -3.67 -15.67
N LEU A 79 -8.57 -2.57 -15.83
CA LEU A 79 -9.08 -1.22 -15.54
C LEU A 79 -9.37 -0.38 -16.79
N ARG A 80 -8.83 -0.73 -17.97
CA ARG A 80 -8.83 0.15 -19.15
C ARG A 80 -9.35 -0.46 -20.44
N SER A 81 -9.53 -1.77 -20.52
CA SER A 81 -10.03 -2.46 -21.72
C SER A 81 -11.50 -2.14 -22.03
N ASP A 82 -12.33 -2.03 -21.00
CA ASP A 82 -13.78 -1.88 -21.15
C ASP A 82 -14.24 -0.42 -21.21
N ALA A 83 -15.41 -0.21 -21.79
CA ALA A 83 -16.09 1.08 -21.80
C ALA A 83 -16.47 1.52 -20.37
N THR A 84 -16.38 2.82 -20.11
CA THR A 84 -16.75 3.40 -18.81
C THR A 84 -18.19 3.08 -18.43
N ARG A 85 -18.36 2.44 -17.27
CA ARG A 85 -19.68 2.11 -16.70
C ARG A 85 -20.27 3.28 -15.91
N THR A 86 -20.80 4.27 -16.63
CA THR A 86 -21.33 5.51 -16.02
C THR A 86 -22.61 5.31 -15.20
N ASP A 87 -23.38 4.26 -15.49
CA ASP A 87 -24.58 3.83 -14.78
C ASP A 87 -24.30 3.58 -13.29
N VAL A 88 -23.25 2.79 -13.00
CA VAL A 88 -22.84 2.44 -11.63
C VAL A 88 -22.44 3.68 -10.82
N VAL A 89 -21.79 4.65 -11.46
CA VAL A 89 -21.30 5.87 -10.78
C VAL A 89 -22.43 6.85 -10.48
N ARG A 90 -23.43 6.92 -11.37
CA ARG A 90 -24.59 7.82 -11.24
C ARG A 90 -25.53 7.41 -10.12
N SER A 91 -25.58 6.12 -9.76
CA SER A 91 -26.43 5.62 -8.68
C SER A 91 -25.85 5.81 -7.27
N LEU A 92 -24.59 6.23 -7.14
CA LEU A 92 -23.93 6.43 -5.84
C LEU A 92 -24.25 7.82 -5.28
N SER A 93 -24.51 7.90 -3.97
CA SER A 93 -24.46 9.17 -3.23
C SER A 93 -23.03 9.72 -3.20
N ASP A 94 -22.87 11.03 -2.94
CA ASP A 94 -21.55 11.66 -2.92
C ASP A 94 -20.58 11.01 -1.90
N PRO A 95 -20.98 10.69 -0.65
CA PRO A 95 -20.11 9.98 0.29
C PRO A 95 -19.70 8.58 -0.19
N GLN A 96 -20.62 7.84 -0.81
CA GLN A 96 -20.31 6.51 -1.36
C GLN A 96 -19.36 6.60 -2.55
N ARG A 97 -19.55 7.61 -3.41
CA ARG A 97 -18.67 7.87 -4.54
C ARG A 97 -17.27 8.20 -4.07
N ASP A 98 -17.12 9.10 -3.10
CA ASP A 98 -15.80 9.49 -2.57
C ASP A 98 -15.06 8.32 -1.93
N LEU A 99 -15.77 7.50 -1.15
CA LEU A 99 -15.21 6.26 -0.58
C LEU A 99 -14.67 5.34 -1.68
N LEU A 100 -15.48 5.06 -2.71
CA LEU A 100 -15.11 4.15 -3.79
C LEU A 100 -13.97 4.71 -4.68
N LEU A 101 -13.92 6.02 -4.86
CA LEU A 101 -12.82 6.66 -5.59
C LEU A 101 -11.51 6.56 -4.81
N TRP A 102 -11.55 6.70 -3.48
CA TRP A 102 -10.39 6.43 -2.63
C TRP A 102 -9.98 4.95 -2.64
N GLU A 103 -10.93 4.02 -2.54
CA GLU A 103 -10.64 2.57 -2.67
C GLU A 103 -9.99 2.27 -4.03
N LEU A 104 -10.52 2.83 -5.12
CA LEU A 104 -9.93 2.65 -6.46
C LEU A 104 -8.52 3.22 -6.52
N LYS A 105 -8.30 4.44 -6.03
CA LYS A 105 -6.97 5.06 -6.03
C LYS A 105 -6.00 4.21 -5.21
N GLN A 106 -6.38 3.81 -4.00
CA GLN A 106 -5.57 2.95 -3.13
C GLN A 106 -5.24 1.61 -3.79
N GLY A 107 -6.25 0.92 -4.32
CA GLY A 107 -6.11 -0.36 -5.00
C GLY A 107 -5.25 -0.26 -6.26
N CYS A 108 -5.53 0.70 -7.14
CA CYS A 108 -4.79 0.91 -8.39
C CYS A 108 -3.32 1.26 -8.11
N MET A 109 -3.04 2.17 -7.19
CA MET A 109 -1.65 2.56 -6.87
C MET A 109 -0.91 1.39 -6.22
N THR A 110 -1.55 0.64 -5.32
CA THR A 110 -0.95 -0.58 -4.74
C THR A 110 -0.73 -1.64 -5.81
N ALA A 111 -1.65 -1.81 -6.75
CA ALA A 111 -1.52 -2.75 -7.86
C ALA A 111 -0.33 -2.44 -8.76
N VAL A 112 -0.10 -1.16 -9.07
CA VAL A 112 1.08 -0.72 -9.83
C VAL A 112 2.39 -1.08 -9.14
N ILE A 113 2.47 -0.95 -7.82
CA ILE A 113 3.63 -1.42 -7.03
C ILE A 113 3.77 -2.95 -7.15
N ASN A 114 2.65 -3.67 -7.15
CA ASN A 114 2.64 -5.13 -7.25
C ASN A 114 2.95 -5.67 -8.65
N CYS A 115 3.00 -4.82 -9.68
CA CYS A 115 3.58 -5.19 -10.98
C CYS A 115 5.11 -5.28 -10.98
N LEU A 116 5.77 -4.75 -9.93
CA LEU A 116 7.23 -4.78 -9.81
C LEU A 116 7.74 -6.12 -9.27
N PRO A 117 8.95 -6.55 -9.66
CA PRO A 117 9.67 -7.64 -9.00
C PRO A 117 9.74 -7.44 -7.47
N PRO A 118 9.69 -8.51 -6.64
CA PRO A 118 9.60 -8.39 -5.19
C PRO A 118 10.61 -7.42 -4.55
N GLY A 119 11.91 -7.53 -4.86
CA GLY A 119 12.91 -6.64 -4.27
C GLY A 119 12.80 -5.17 -4.70
N GLU A 120 12.28 -4.88 -5.90
CA GLU A 120 12.01 -3.50 -6.34
C GLU A 120 10.75 -2.94 -5.67
N ARG A 121 9.73 -3.79 -5.51
CA ARG A 121 8.46 -3.49 -4.82
C ARG A 121 8.72 -3.03 -3.39
N GLU A 122 9.44 -3.83 -2.61
CA GLU A 122 9.70 -3.52 -1.20
C GLU A 122 10.56 -2.26 -1.04
N ALA A 123 11.60 -2.11 -1.88
CA ALA A 123 12.43 -0.91 -1.87
C ALA A 123 11.61 0.37 -2.12
N PHE A 124 10.66 0.32 -3.04
CA PHE A 124 9.77 1.45 -3.31
C PHE A 124 8.82 1.76 -2.14
N VAL A 125 8.23 0.73 -1.53
CA VAL A 125 7.32 0.90 -0.37
C VAL A 125 8.07 1.54 0.81
N LEU A 126 9.26 1.03 1.14
CA LEU A 126 10.08 1.54 2.24
C LEU A 126 10.49 3.00 2.02
N ALA A 127 10.94 3.36 0.81
CA ALA A 127 11.35 4.72 0.48
C ALA A 127 10.18 5.71 0.41
N THR A 128 9.14 5.37 -0.33
CA THR A 128 8.15 6.35 -0.80
C THR A 128 6.93 6.42 0.11
N ILE A 129 6.48 5.28 0.63
CA ILE A 129 5.28 5.20 1.47
C ILE A 129 5.67 5.33 2.94
N LEU A 130 6.65 4.53 3.39
CA LEU A 130 7.12 4.58 4.77
C LEU A 130 8.11 5.73 5.02
N LYS A 131 8.69 6.33 3.97
CA LYS A 131 9.58 7.50 4.08
C LYS A 131 10.84 7.22 4.93
N LEU A 132 11.35 5.99 4.88
CA LEU A 132 12.61 5.63 5.52
C LEU A 132 13.80 6.26 4.78
N SER A 133 14.89 6.49 5.52
CA SER A 133 16.17 6.85 4.89
C SER A 133 16.71 5.67 4.08
N GLU A 134 17.63 5.94 3.14
CA GLU A 134 18.25 4.87 2.35
C GLU A 134 18.93 3.81 3.24
N ASP A 135 19.62 4.26 4.30
CA ASP A 135 20.35 3.36 5.20
C ASP A 135 19.39 2.48 6.01
N ASP A 136 18.31 3.06 6.54
CA ASP A 136 17.30 2.30 7.31
C ASP A 136 16.56 1.30 6.42
N ALA A 137 16.23 1.70 5.19
CA ALA A 137 15.52 0.84 4.25
C ALA A 137 16.42 -0.28 3.70
N ALA A 138 17.71 0.01 3.46
CA ALA A 138 18.70 -1.02 3.12
C ALA A 138 18.90 -2.00 4.29
N ALA A 139 18.96 -1.49 5.53
CA ALA A 139 19.03 -2.31 6.74
C ALA A 139 17.76 -3.15 6.96
N ALA A 140 16.57 -2.63 6.67
CA ALA A 140 15.33 -3.39 6.74
C ALA A 140 15.28 -4.51 5.68
N LEU A 141 15.86 -4.30 4.50
CA LEU A 141 15.96 -5.34 3.46
C LEU A 141 17.15 -6.29 3.62
N ASP A 142 17.99 -6.08 4.63
CA ASP A 142 19.25 -6.81 4.85
C ASP A 142 20.16 -6.85 3.60
N ILE A 143 20.26 -5.72 2.90
CA ILE A 143 21.13 -5.53 1.74
C ILE A 143 22.04 -4.31 1.92
N ASN A 144 23.12 -4.24 1.14
CA ASN A 144 23.96 -3.05 1.14
C ASN A 144 23.25 -1.83 0.50
N PRO A 145 23.57 -0.59 0.92
CA PRO A 145 22.94 0.62 0.38
C PRO A 145 23.06 0.80 -1.14
N ALA A 146 24.14 0.32 -1.76
CA ALA A 146 24.31 0.42 -3.20
C ALA A 146 23.29 -0.46 -3.96
N ALA A 147 23.08 -1.69 -3.50
CA ALA A 147 22.06 -2.59 -4.03
C ALA A 147 20.65 -2.01 -3.84
N TYR A 148 20.39 -1.41 -2.67
CA TYR A 148 19.13 -0.71 -2.41
C TYR A 148 18.85 0.41 -3.41
N ARG A 149 19.83 1.31 -3.63
CA ARG A 149 19.71 2.41 -4.62
C ARG A 149 19.41 1.91 -6.02
N VAL A 150 20.02 0.80 -6.44
CA VAL A 150 19.74 0.18 -7.74
C VAL A 150 18.30 -0.32 -7.82
N ARG A 151 17.82 -1.03 -6.80
CA ARG A 151 16.42 -1.53 -6.74
C ARG A 151 15.43 -0.36 -6.78
N LEU A 152 15.65 0.67 -5.96
CA LEU A 152 14.77 1.83 -5.87
C LEU A 152 14.75 2.64 -7.18
N SER A 153 15.90 2.84 -7.82
CA SER A 153 15.98 3.53 -9.12
C SER A 153 15.18 2.80 -10.20
N ARG A 154 15.31 1.46 -10.29
CA ARG A 154 14.53 0.63 -11.23
C ARG A 154 13.04 0.71 -10.94
N ALA A 155 12.64 0.63 -9.67
CA ALA A 155 11.25 0.73 -9.26
C ALA A 155 10.63 2.08 -9.66
N ARG A 156 11.31 3.19 -9.34
CA ARG A 156 10.88 4.55 -9.69
C ARG A 156 10.75 4.73 -11.20
N LYS A 157 11.71 4.22 -11.98
CA LYS A 157 11.65 4.29 -13.44
C LYS A 157 10.44 3.54 -13.98
N LYS A 158 10.22 2.27 -13.58
CA LYS A 158 9.10 1.46 -14.07
C LYS A 158 7.74 2.06 -13.72
N ILE A 159 7.56 2.52 -12.47
CA ILE A 159 6.33 3.18 -12.04
C ILE A 159 6.13 4.50 -12.79
N GLY A 160 7.20 5.30 -12.94
CA GLY A 160 7.17 6.55 -13.70
C GLY A 160 6.76 6.35 -15.14
N ASP A 161 7.43 5.45 -15.87
CA ASP A 161 7.14 5.12 -17.26
C ASP A 161 5.70 4.64 -17.45
N TYR A 162 5.16 3.87 -16.48
CA TYR A 162 3.79 3.39 -16.54
C TYR A 162 2.76 4.51 -16.25
N LEU A 163 2.95 5.29 -15.19
CA LEU A 163 1.95 6.27 -14.74
C LEU A 163 1.99 7.59 -15.53
N ALA A 164 3.17 8.05 -15.97
CA ALA A 164 3.36 9.37 -16.57
C ALA A 164 2.45 9.65 -17.78
N PRO A 165 2.24 8.72 -18.73
CA PRO A 165 1.31 8.95 -19.85
C PRO A 165 -0.13 8.55 -19.56
N ARG A 166 -0.43 7.97 -18.38
CA ARG A 166 -1.70 7.29 -18.10
C ARG A 166 -2.52 7.95 -17.02
N CYS A 167 -1.94 8.29 -15.88
CA CYS A 167 -2.68 8.56 -14.64
C CYS A 167 -3.01 10.04 -14.45
N GLU A 168 -4.28 10.39 -14.20
CA GLU A 168 -4.71 11.77 -13.94
C GLU A 168 -4.03 12.39 -12.70
N HIS A 169 -3.65 11.56 -11.72
CA HIS A 169 -2.96 12.01 -10.53
C HIS A 169 -1.55 12.53 -10.81
N VAL A 170 -0.91 12.07 -11.90
CA VAL A 170 0.43 12.53 -12.32
C VAL A 170 0.31 13.72 -13.28
N ASN A 171 -0.62 13.66 -14.22
CA ASN A 171 -0.92 14.76 -15.13
C ASN A 171 -2.45 14.85 -15.35
N PRO A 172 -3.10 15.98 -15.03
CA PRO A 172 -4.53 16.21 -15.25
C PRO A 172 -5.07 15.88 -16.65
N GLN A 173 -4.20 15.97 -17.67
CA GLN A 173 -4.56 15.72 -19.07
C GLN A 173 -4.53 14.24 -19.44
N ASN A 174 -4.04 13.38 -18.56
CA ASN A 174 -3.94 11.96 -18.82
C ASN A 174 -5.32 11.27 -18.93
N PRO A 175 -5.41 10.17 -19.70
CA PRO A 175 -6.69 9.53 -20.03
C PRO A 175 -7.27 8.66 -18.91
N CYS A 176 -6.44 8.11 -18.01
CA CYS A 176 -6.93 7.28 -16.90
C CYS A 176 -7.42 8.16 -15.76
N ARG A 177 -8.74 8.29 -15.65
CA ARG A 177 -9.42 9.08 -14.62
C ARG A 177 -10.21 8.17 -13.68
N CYS A 178 -9.97 8.24 -12.37
CA CYS A 178 -10.63 7.39 -11.38
C CYS A 178 -12.17 7.45 -11.47
N PRO A 179 -12.82 8.63 -11.65
CA PRO A 179 -14.27 8.70 -11.87
C PRO A 179 -14.77 7.93 -13.09
N ALA A 180 -13.93 7.80 -14.13
CA ALA A 180 -14.25 7.01 -15.31
C ALA A 180 -13.92 5.50 -15.15
N ARG A 181 -13.13 5.12 -14.15
CA ARG A 181 -12.70 3.72 -13.94
C ARG A 181 -13.40 3.01 -12.79
N VAL A 182 -14.00 3.75 -11.85
CA VAL A 182 -14.62 3.16 -10.64
C VAL A 182 -15.75 2.17 -10.94
N GLY A 183 -16.58 2.43 -11.95
CA GLY A 183 -17.64 1.48 -12.34
C GLY A 183 -17.11 0.16 -12.90
N ILE A 184 -16.02 0.20 -13.68
CA ILE A 184 -15.34 -1.00 -14.19
C ILE A 184 -14.68 -1.75 -13.03
N ALA A 185 -13.99 -1.02 -12.15
CA ALA A 185 -13.30 -1.61 -11.00
C ALA A 185 -14.24 -2.40 -10.09
N ILE A 186 -15.44 -1.87 -9.81
CA ILE A 186 -16.48 -2.59 -9.06
C ILE A 186 -16.95 -3.83 -9.84
N SER A 187 -17.26 -3.65 -11.14
CA SER A 187 -17.77 -4.74 -11.99
C SER A 187 -16.82 -5.92 -12.14
N LYS A 188 -15.50 -5.68 -12.10
CA LYS A 188 -14.47 -6.70 -12.21
C LYS A 188 -14.02 -7.25 -10.86
N GLY A 189 -14.62 -6.78 -9.75
CA GLY A 189 -14.23 -7.15 -8.39
C GLY A 189 -12.84 -6.63 -7.99
N PHE A 190 -12.30 -5.63 -8.70
CA PHE A 190 -11.02 -5.00 -8.37
C PHE A 190 -11.12 -4.20 -7.07
N ILE A 191 -12.29 -3.62 -6.80
CA ILE A 191 -12.67 -3.07 -5.49
C ILE A 191 -14.03 -3.63 -5.08
N PRO A 192 -14.32 -3.75 -3.77
CA PRO A 192 -15.63 -4.19 -3.30
C PRO A 192 -16.74 -3.21 -3.71
N PRO A 193 -17.98 -3.68 -3.91
CA PRO A 193 -19.12 -2.80 -4.17
C PRO A 193 -19.45 -1.92 -2.96
N ALA A 194 -20.08 -0.77 -3.18
CA ALA A 194 -20.61 0.05 -2.09
C ALA A 194 -21.71 -0.74 -1.34
N GLY A 195 -21.59 -0.89 -0.03
CA GLY A 195 -22.61 -1.54 0.81
C GLY A 195 -22.06 -2.49 1.88
N GLU A 196 -20.81 -2.92 1.79
CA GLU A 196 -20.11 -3.52 2.94
C GLU A 196 -19.65 -2.38 3.86
N ILE A 197 -20.22 -2.34 5.05
CA ILE A 197 -20.09 -1.26 6.04
C ILE A 197 -18.61 -1.01 6.32
N SER A 198 -18.10 0.14 5.88
CA SER A 198 -16.83 0.66 6.36
C SER A 198 -17.14 1.55 7.56
N LEU A 199 -16.81 1.10 8.77
CA LEU A 199 -16.82 1.89 10.01
C LEU A 199 -15.73 2.99 10.00
N ARG A 200 -15.39 3.51 8.83
CA ARG A 200 -14.42 4.58 8.65
C ARG A 200 -14.89 5.84 9.35
N LYS A 201 -13.98 6.45 10.11
CA LYS A 201 -14.05 7.87 10.44
C LYS A 201 -13.98 8.68 9.14
N ASN A 202 -14.76 9.76 9.06
CA ASN A 202 -14.89 10.71 7.93
C ASN A 202 -13.82 10.54 6.84
N VAL A 203 -14.18 9.89 5.73
CA VAL A 203 -13.34 9.88 4.54
C VAL A 203 -13.28 11.33 4.04
N PRO A 204 -12.09 11.94 3.90
CA PRO A 204 -12.01 13.27 3.31
C PRO A 204 -12.56 13.22 1.90
N ALA A 205 -13.17 14.32 1.46
CA ALA A 205 -13.66 14.44 0.08
C ALA A 205 -12.59 13.98 -0.90
N TYR A 206 -12.99 13.25 -1.94
CA TYR A 206 -12.03 12.70 -2.89
C TYR A 206 -11.29 13.83 -3.63
N GLY A 207 -9.98 13.93 -3.41
CA GLY A 207 -9.09 14.83 -4.15
C GLY A 207 -8.53 14.16 -5.40
N ARG A 208 -8.79 14.75 -6.57
CA ARG A 208 -8.33 14.26 -7.89
C ARG A 208 -6.80 14.24 -7.99
N TYR A 209 -6.08 14.97 -7.16
CA TYR A 209 -4.63 15.02 -7.14
C TYR A 209 -4.05 14.63 -5.77
N GLY A 210 -4.91 14.53 -4.76
CA GLY A 210 -4.54 14.26 -3.38
C GLY A 210 -4.91 15.45 -2.51
N VAL A 211 -5.06 15.22 -1.21
CA VAL A 211 -5.35 16.29 -0.26
C VAL A 211 -4.01 16.89 0.15
N GLY A 212 -3.73 18.12 -0.29
CA GLY A 212 -2.57 18.89 0.15
C GLY A 212 -2.58 19.09 1.67
N PRO A 213 -1.49 19.58 2.27
CA PRO A 213 -1.34 19.71 3.72
C PRO A 213 -2.50 20.45 4.42
N GLY A 214 -3.24 21.29 3.69
CA GLY A 214 -4.41 22.04 4.17
C GLY A 214 -5.76 21.63 3.59
N GLY A 215 -5.93 20.45 2.98
CA GLY A 215 -7.22 20.08 2.37
C GLY A 215 -7.31 20.30 0.85
N GLU A 216 -6.28 20.86 0.23
CA GLU A 216 -6.33 21.40 -1.13
C GLU A 216 -6.10 20.33 -2.21
N ASP A 217 -6.85 20.36 -3.31
CA ASP A 217 -6.67 19.42 -4.42
C ASP A 217 -5.59 19.89 -5.42
N ILE A 218 -4.32 19.85 -5.01
CA ILE A 218 -3.17 20.36 -5.79
C ILE A 218 -2.58 19.26 -6.68
N ALA A 219 -2.37 19.56 -7.97
CA ALA A 219 -1.75 18.65 -8.93
C ALA A 219 -0.38 18.13 -8.47
N LEU A 220 -0.32 16.85 -8.07
CA LEU A 220 0.91 16.14 -7.71
C LEU A 220 1.61 15.62 -8.96
N ARG A 221 2.50 16.42 -9.54
CA ARG A 221 3.16 16.07 -10.81
C ARG A 221 4.23 14.98 -10.70
N ASP A 222 4.65 14.64 -9.49
CA ASP A 222 5.65 13.61 -9.26
C ASP A 222 5.07 12.37 -8.56
N VAL A 223 5.58 11.20 -8.96
CA VAL A 223 5.12 9.89 -8.46
C VAL A 223 5.30 9.77 -6.95
N ASN A 224 6.38 10.32 -6.38
CA ASN A 224 6.65 10.19 -4.95
C ASN A 224 5.60 10.94 -4.12
N GLY A 225 5.16 12.12 -4.56
CA GLY A 225 4.08 12.88 -3.97
C GLY A 225 2.76 12.12 -4.03
N VAL A 226 2.43 11.52 -5.18
CA VAL A 226 1.18 10.75 -5.33
C VAL A 226 1.13 9.58 -4.33
N TYR A 227 2.20 8.81 -4.21
CA TYR A 227 2.26 7.67 -3.28
C TYR A 227 2.45 8.08 -1.81
N GLY A 228 3.28 9.08 -1.55
CA GLY A 228 3.61 9.54 -0.20
C GLY A 228 2.46 10.26 0.53
N ASN A 229 1.38 10.56 -0.19
CA ASN A 229 0.13 11.13 0.32
C ASN A 229 -1.06 10.15 0.23
N LEU A 230 -0.82 8.88 -0.10
CA LEU A 230 -1.87 7.87 0.01
C LEU A 230 -2.19 7.66 1.50
N PRO A 231 -3.47 7.75 1.92
CA PRO A 231 -3.83 7.39 3.28
C PRO A 231 -3.42 5.96 3.59
N ASP A 232 -3.01 5.73 4.83
CA ASP A 232 -2.70 4.40 5.33
C ASP A 232 -3.95 3.51 5.27
N PRO A 233 -3.81 2.24 4.87
CA PRO A 233 -4.94 1.33 4.86
C PRO A 233 -5.39 1.06 6.30
N ASP A 234 -6.70 1.06 6.54
CA ASP A 234 -7.24 0.66 7.83
C ASP A 234 -6.97 -0.84 8.07
N PRO A 235 -6.32 -1.19 9.19
CA PRO A 235 -6.23 -2.58 9.61
C PRO A 235 -7.58 -3.11 10.09
N PRO A 236 -7.79 -4.44 10.07
CA PRO A 236 -8.97 -5.06 10.69
C PRO A 236 -9.12 -4.63 12.15
N GLU A 237 -10.34 -4.38 12.61
CA GLU A 237 -10.62 -3.83 13.94
C GLU A 237 -10.05 -4.71 15.06
N GLU A 238 -10.12 -6.03 14.87
CA GLU A 238 -9.68 -7.04 15.83
C GLU A 238 -8.18 -7.34 15.74
N LEU A 239 -7.44 -6.82 14.75
CA LEU A 239 -6.02 -7.14 14.57
C LEU A 239 -5.22 -6.81 15.83
N LEU A 240 -5.38 -5.61 16.38
CA LEU A 240 -4.64 -5.22 17.59
C LEU A 240 -4.98 -6.13 18.79
N ALA A 241 -6.27 -6.46 18.97
CA ALA A 241 -6.71 -7.34 20.05
C ALA A 241 -6.10 -8.75 19.91
N ARG A 242 -6.09 -9.30 18.69
CA ARG A 242 -5.46 -10.60 18.39
C ARG A 242 -3.97 -10.59 18.65
N LEU A 243 -3.27 -9.54 18.24
CA LEU A 243 -1.83 -9.37 18.52
C LEU A 243 -1.58 -9.35 20.03
N LEU A 244 -2.29 -8.51 20.79
CA LEU A 244 -2.12 -8.38 22.25
C LEU A 244 -2.44 -9.69 22.99
N ALA A 245 -3.47 -10.42 22.57
CA ALA A 245 -3.84 -11.70 23.17
C ALA A 245 -2.71 -12.73 23.02
N ARG A 246 -2.07 -12.79 21.85
CA ARG A 246 -0.93 -13.71 21.62
C ARG A 246 0.29 -13.36 22.47
N PHE A 247 0.63 -12.07 22.59
CA PHE A 247 1.74 -11.64 23.46
C PHE A 247 1.47 -11.84 24.96
N SER A 248 0.20 -11.86 25.38
CA SER A 248 -0.17 -12.07 26.79
C SER A 248 -0.21 -13.54 27.17
N GLY A 249 -0.19 -14.46 26.21
CA GLY A 249 -0.25 -15.91 26.40
C GLY A 249 1.07 -16.59 26.79
N GLU A 250 2.19 -15.87 26.86
CA GLU A 250 3.52 -16.41 27.24
C GLU A 250 3.74 -16.51 28.77
N LYS A 251 2.67 -16.60 29.58
CA LYS A 251 2.77 -16.92 31.02
C LYS A 251 1.89 -18.12 31.37
N SER A 252 2.34 -19.33 31.03
CA SER A 252 2.02 -20.57 31.76
C SER A 252 3.09 -21.61 31.47
#